data_AF-A0A4U9D3V8-F1
#
_entry.id   AF-A0A4U9D3V8-F1
#
_cell.length_a   1.000
_cell.length_b   1.000
_cell.length_c   1.000
_cell.angle_alpha   90.00
_cell.angle_beta   90.00
_cell.angle_gamma   90.00
#
_symmetry.space_group_name_H-M   'P 1'
#
loop_
_entity.id
_entity.type
_entity.pdbx_description
1 polymer ?
#
loop_
_entity_poly.entity_id
_entity_poly.type
_entity_poly.pdbx_seq_one_letter_code
_entity_poly.pdbx_strand_id
1 'polypeptide(L)'
;MDKEDYTPYIFTKEQIEEELLFIPEGGMPDMQVLTWDGQLLALELPQTVDLEIVETAPGIKGASASARNKPATLSTGLVVQVS
;
A
#
# COMPACT_ATOMS: atom_id res chain seq x y z
N MET A 1 8.57 -12.80 -5.75
CA MET A 1 9.30 -13.72 -6.63
C MET A 1 9.31 -13.09 -7.99
N ASP A 2 10.48 -12.95 -8.58
CA ASP A 2 10.60 -12.43 -9.94
C ASP A 2 9.87 -13.36 -10.92
N LYS A 3 9.22 -12.79 -11.95
CA LYS A 3 8.45 -13.57 -12.93
C LYS A 3 9.34 -14.17 -14.03
N GLU A 4 10.56 -13.65 -14.22
CA GLU A 4 11.50 -14.11 -15.24
C GLU A 4 12.44 -15.19 -14.70
N ASP A 5 13.05 -14.97 -13.53
CA ASP A 5 14.07 -15.87 -12.99
C ASP A 5 13.68 -16.56 -11.67
N TYR A 6 12.47 -16.32 -11.16
CA TYR A 6 11.95 -16.90 -9.90
C TYR A 6 12.86 -16.62 -8.69
N THR A 7 13.73 -15.61 -8.77
CA THR A 7 14.66 -15.30 -7.69
C THR A 7 13.87 -14.81 -6.46
N PRO A 8 14.13 -15.40 -5.27
CA PRO A 8 13.59 -14.91 -4.02
C PRO A 8 14.39 -13.70 -3.54
N TYR A 9 13.73 -12.55 -3.43
CA TYR A 9 14.29 -11.36 -2.81
C TYR A 9 13.88 -11.31 -1.34
N ILE A 10 14.84 -11.05 -0.45
CA ILE A 10 14.61 -10.87 0.98
C ILE A 10 14.82 -9.38 1.28
N PHE A 11 13.78 -8.74 1.79
CA PHE A 11 13.82 -7.34 2.23
C PHE A 11 13.89 -7.29 3.75
N THR A 12 14.62 -6.32 4.26
CA THR A 12 14.54 -5.95 5.69
C THR A 12 13.35 -5.02 5.90
N LYS A 13 12.80 -5.00 7.12
CA LYS A 13 11.63 -4.16 7.43
C LYS A 13 11.92 -2.68 7.17
N GLU A 14 13.15 -2.23 7.42
CA GLU A 14 13.55 -0.84 7.19
C GLU A 14 13.52 -0.44 5.70
N GLN A 15 13.66 -1.39 4.78
CA GLN A 15 13.71 -1.12 3.33
C GLN A 15 12.33 -0.97 2.69
N ILE A 16 11.28 -1.49 3.32
CA ILE A 16 9.92 -1.56 2.76
C ILE A 16 8.87 -1.10 3.77
N GLU A 17 9.25 -0.33 4.78
CA GLU A 17 8.34 0.07 5.87
C GLU A 17 7.13 0.85 5.32
N GLU A 18 7.35 1.73 4.34
CA GLU A 18 6.30 2.51 3.71
C GLU A 18 5.45 1.64 2.77
N GLU A 19 6.08 0.84 1.92
CA GLU A 19 5.43 -0.04 0.96
C GLU A 19 4.56 -1.09 1.65
N LEU A 20 4.97 -1.59 2.82
CA LEU A 20 4.21 -2.54 3.63
C LEU A 20 2.80 -2.04 3.98
N LEU A 21 2.61 -0.72 4.10
CA LEU A 21 1.30 -0.14 4.37
C LEU A 21 0.35 -0.21 3.16
N PHE A 22 0.89 -0.43 1.96
CA PHE A 22 0.13 -0.50 0.71
C PHE A 22 0.01 -1.93 0.17
N ILE A 23 0.67 -2.91 0.81
CA ILE A 23 0.63 -4.32 0.42
C ILE A 23 -0.43 -5.06 1.22
N PRO A 24 -1.49 -5.60 0.59
CA PRO A 24 -2.47 -6.44 1.27
C PRO A 24 -1.85 -7.78 1.71
N GLU A 25 -2.41 -8.44 2.73
CA GLU A 25 -1.90 -9.74 3.24
C GLU A 25 -1.80 -10.83 2.15
N GLY A 26 -2.62 -10.76 1.10
CA GLY A 26 -2.60 -11.69 -0.03
C GLY A 26 -1.44 -11.47 -1.02
N GLY A 27 -0.63 -10.42 -0.83
CA GLY A 27 0.30 -9.92 -1.83
C GLY A 27 -0.40 -9.22 -2.98
N MET A 28 0.38 -8.57 -3.84
CA MET A 28 -0.12 -7.79 -4.97
C MET A 28 0.58 -8.21 -6.27
N PRO A 29 -0.15 -8.31 -7.39
CA PRO A 29 0.49 -8.50 -8.69
C PRO A 29 1.27 -7.26 -9.12
N ASP A 30 2.32 -7.47 -9.93
CA ASP A 30 3.06 -6.39 -10.63
C ASP A 30 3.89 -5.45 -9.74
N MET A 31 4.33 -5.95 -8.58
CA MET A 31 5.40 -5.33 -7.81
C MET A 31 6.74 -5.49 -8.55
N GLN A 32 7.50 -4.41 -8.67
CA GLN A 32 8.80 -4.40 -9.31
C GLN A 32 9.90 -4.25 -8.27
N VAL A 33 10.98 -5.03 -8.43
CA VAL A 33 12.12 -4.96 -7.52
C VAL A 33 13.25 -4.21 -8.21
N LEU A 34 13.61 -3.05 -7.67
CA LEU A 34 14.74 -2.30 -8.16
C LEU A 34 16.02 -2.87 -7.55
N THR A 35 16.85 -3.46 -8.42
CA THR A 35 18.19 -3.95 -8.04
C THR A 35 19.25 -3.15 -8.78
N TRP A 36 20.38 -2.92 -8.12
CA TRP A 36 21.56 -2.27 -8.70
C TRP A 36 22.82 -2.97 -8.24
N ASP A 37 23.63 -3.43 -9.18
CA ASP A 37 24.92 -4.11 -8.93
C ASP A 37 24.80 -5.29 -7.94
N GLY A 38 23.69 -6.05 -8.02
CA GLY A 38 23.40 -7.17 -7.11
C GLY A 38 22.87 -6.77 -5.73
N GLN A 39 22.69 -5.47 -5.46
CA GLN A 39 22.06 -4.98 -4.25
C GLN A 39 20.58 -4.60 -4.51
N LEU A 40 19.71 -5.01 -3.59
CA LEU A 40 18.32 -4.57 -3.51
C LEU A 40 18.27 -3.09 -3.10
N LEU A 41 17.77 -2.23 -3.98
CA LEU A 41 17.60 -0.81 -3.71
C LEU A 41 16.23 -0.51 -3.14
N ALA A 42 15.17 -0.90 -3.85
CA ALA A 42 13.80 -0.49 -3.54
C ALA A 42 12.78 -1.48 -4.09
N LEU A 43 11.57 -1.39 -3.55
CA LEU A 43 10.40 -2.10 -4.03
C LEU A 43 9.44 -1.09 -4.63
N GLU A 44 9.23 -1.14 -5.94
CA GLU A 44 8.24 -0.30 -6.61
C GLU A 44 6.88 -1.00 -6.63
N LEU A 45 5.89 -0.30 -6.09
CA LEU A 45 4.48 -0.69 -6.13
C LEU A 45 3.79 -0.07 -7.36
N PRO A 46 2.70 -0.68 -7.84
CA PRO A 46 1.88 -0.06 -8.88
C PRO A 46 1.29 1.27 -8.41
N GLN A 47 0.97 2.15 -9.37
CA GLN A 47 0.42 3.49 -9.11
C GLN A 47 -0.93 3.47 -8.37
N THR A 48 -1.64 2.34 -8.41
CA THR A 48 -2.95 2.14 -7.77
C THR A 48 -2.97 0.80 -7.08
N VAL A 49 -3.53 0.77 -5.87
CA VAL A 49 -3.69 -0.44 -5.05
C VAL A 49 -5.14 -0.59 -4.62
N ASP A 50 -5.63 -1.82 -4.64
CA ASP A 50 -6.95 -2.17 -4.12
C ASP A 50 -6.81 -2.62 -2.67
N LEU A 51 -7.37 -1.84 -1.74
CA LEU A 51 -7.35 -2.11 -0.31
C LEU A 51 -8.76 -2.02 0.27
N GLU A 52 -9.08 -2.91 1.20
CA GLU A 52 -10.36 -2.93 1.87
C GLU A 52 -10.38 -1.92 3.04
N ILE A 53 -11.46 -1.16 3.16
CA ILE A 53 -11.70 -0.25 4.30
C ILE A 53 -12.28 -1.07 5.45
N VAL A 54 -11.56 -1.17 6.57
CA VAL A 54 -12.01 -1.89 7.78
C VAL A 54 -12.76 -0.98 8.75
N GLU A 55 -12.41 0.31 8.79
CA GLU A 55 -13.06 1.28 9.67
C GLU A 55 -13.13 2.65 8.99
N THR A 56 -14.24 3.37 9.17
CA THR A 56 -14.35 4.75 8.69
C THR A 56 -15.30 5.53 9.58
N ALA A 57 -15.01 6.81 9.81
CA ALA A 57 -15.87 7.66 10.62
C ALA A 57 -17.29 7.77 10.01
N PRO A 58 -18.36 7.71 10.84
CA PRO A 58 -19.72 7.84 10.35
C PRO A 58 -19.95 9.24 9.77
N GLY A 59 -20.55 9.31 8.58
CA GLY A 59 -20.80 10.58 7.90
C GLY A 59 -21.78 11.47 8.66
N ILE A 60 -21.39 12.72 8.95
CA ILE A 60 -22.28 13.72 9.54
C ILE A 60 -23.28 14.15 8.46
N LYS A 61 -24.56 13.81 8.64
CA LYS A 61 -25.66 14.32 7.80
C LYS A 61 -25.67 15.84 7.88
N GLY A 62 -25.33 16.52 6.78
CA GLY A 62 -25.43 17.99 6.64
C GLY A 62 -24.14 18.74 6.35
N ALA A 63 -22.96 18.09 6.34
CA ALA A 63 -21.72 18.75 5.95
C ALA A 63 -21.65 18.96 4.43
N SER A 64 -21.29 20.15 3.97
CA SER A 64 -21.12 20.50 2.55
C SER A 64 -20.02 19.67 1.88
N ALA A 65 -20.05 19.56 0.55
CA ALA A 65 -19.20 18.67 -0.25
C ALA A 65 -17.67 18.85 -0.06
N SER A 66 -17.22 19.96 0.53
CA SER A 66 -15.80 20.29 0.73
C SER A 66 -15.27 20.05 2.14
N ALA A 67 -16.13 19.73 3.12
CA ALA A 67 -15.75 19.59 4.53
C ALA A 67 -15.85 18.14 5.05
N ARG A 68 -15.88 17.16 4.14
CA ARG A 68 -16.30 15.78 4.43
C ARG A 68 -15.21 14.72 4.20
N ASN A 69 -13.95 15.13 4.11
CA ASN A 69 -12.86 14.16 4.09
C ASN A 69 -12.85 13.45 5.44
N LYS A 70 -13.33 12.20 5.44
CA LYS A 70 -13.36 11.34 6.60
C LYS A 70 -12.14 10.44 6.58
N PRO A 71 -11.48 10.24 7.74
CA PRO A 71 -10.46 9.21 7.83
C PRO A 71 -11.12 7.84 7.63
N ALA A 72 -10.51 7.04 6.77
CA ALA A 72 -10.80 5.64 6.55
C ALA A 72 -9.52 4.84 6.82
N THR A 73 -9.62 3.88 7.74
CA THR A 73 -8.57 2.91 8.06
C THR A 73 -8.72 1.72 7.11
N LEU A 74 -7.65 1.41 6.41
CA LEU A 74 -7.56 0.27 5.50
C LEU A 74 -7.11 -0.99 6.25
N SER A 75 -7.27 -2.16 5.63
CA SER A 75 -6.90 -3.47 6.19
C SER A 75 -5.43 -3.57 6.62
N THR A 76 -4.55 -2.78 5.99
CA THR A 76 -3.12 -2.68 6.31
C THR A 76 -2.82 -1.77 7.51
N GLY A 77 -3.82 -1.07 8.05
CA GLY A 77 -3.66 -0.03 9.07
C GLY A 77 -3.37 1.37 8.52
N LEU A 78 -3.23 1.52 7.19
CA LEU A 78 -3.08 2.81 6.55
C LEU A 78 -4.36 3.66 6.73
N VAL A 79 -4.21 4.91 7.15
CA VAL A 79 -5.34 5.85 7.27
C VAL A 79 -5.31 6.84 6.12
N VAL A 80 -6.35 6.79 5.29
CA VAL A 80 -6.52 7.68 4.13
C VAL A 80 -7.74 8.58 4.29
N GLN A 81 -7.70 9.75 3.67
CA GLN A 81 -8.81 10.70 3.68
C GLN A 81 -9.70 10.43 2.47
N VAL A 82 -10.93 9.98 2.70
CA VAL A 82 -11.92 9.71 1.65
C VAL A 82 -13.06 10.72 1.73
N SER A 83 -13.55 11.23 0.60
CA SER A 83 -14.59 12.28 0.50
C SER A 83 -16.02 11.73 0.42
#